data_AF-A0A7S2VNN3-F1
#
_entry.id   AF-A0A7S2VNN3-F1
#
_cell.length_a   1.000
_cell.length_b   1.000
_cell.length_c   1.000
_cell.angle_alpha   90.00
_cell.angle_beta   90.00
_cell.angle_gamma   90.00
#
_symmetry.space_group_name_H-M   'P 1'
#
loop_
_entity.id
_entity.type
_entity.pdbx_description
1 polymer ?
#
loop_
_entity_poly.entity_id
_entity_poly.type
_entity_poly.pdbx_seq_one_letter_code
_entity_poly.pdbx_strand_id
1 'polypeptide(L)'
;VAEELRKRFSRYVIKAAPQTDLILAVIERMFRDKLERLRASRPAGAAPPDVGEVGIEVAEIVQVIEQQEIDINEANAFMASPRFHQTFRLEGDSIRYRA
;
A
#
# COMPACT_ATOMS: atom_id res chain seq x y z
N VAL A 1 10.94 -14.65 -26.42
CA VAL A 1 11.76 -13.43 -26.54
C VAL A 1 11.07 -12.18 -25.98
N ALA A 2 9.77 -11.95 -26.25
CA ALA A 2 9.04 -10.78 -25.72
C ALA A 2 8.79 -10.80 -24.20
N GLU A 3 8.57 -11.98 -23.59
CA GLU A 3 8.26 -12.12 -22.16
C GLU A 3 9.43 -11.72 -21.23
N GLU A 4 10.66 -12.07 -21.62
CA GLU A 4 11.89 -11.71 -20.88
C GLU A 4 12.20 -10.22 -21.00
N LEU A 5 11.88 -9.59 -22.14
CA LEU A 5 11.97 -8.15 -22.29
C LEU A 5 10.97 -7.44 -21.40
N ARG A 6 9.71 -7.90 -21.32
CA ARG A 6 8.72 -7.34 -20.37
C ARG A 6 9.16 -7.47 -18.92
N LYS A 7 9.69 -8.63 -18.51
CA LYS A 7 10.23 -8.83 -17.15
C LYS A 7 11.47 -7.98 -16.84
N ARG A 8 12.31 -7.70 -17.84
CA ARG A 8 13.44 -6.78 -17.69
C ARG A 8 12.98 -5.32 -17.66
N PHE A 9 12.06 -4.92 -18.53
CA PHE A 9 11.50 -3.57 -18.55
C PHE A 9 10.70 -3.26 -17.30
N SER A 10 9.89 -4.21 -16.77
CA SER A 10 9.21 -4.01 -15.48
C SER A 10 10.24 -3.78 -14.38
N ARG A 11 11.30 -4.60 -14.30
CA ARG A 11 12.42 -4.39 -13.36
C ARG A 11 13.12 -3.03 -13.52
N TYR A 12 13.26 -2.52 -14.74
CA TYR A 12 13.91 -1.23 -14.99
C TYR A 12 13.00 -0.03 -14.70
N VAL A 13 11.70 -0.12 -14.99
CA VAL A 13 10.70 0.91 -14.66
C VAL A 13 10.48 0.98 -13.14
N ILE A 14 10.47 -0.16 -12.46
CA ILE A 14 10.46 -0.26 -10.99
C ILE A 14 11.72 0.38 -10.39
N LYS A 15 12.87 0.31 -11.07
CA LYS A 15 14.11 0.99 -10.63
C LYS A 15 14.16 2.50 -10.91
N ALA A 16 13.27 3.04 -11.74
CA ALA A 16 13.27 4.46 -12.11
C ALA A 16 12.36 5.30 -11.19
N ALA A 17 11.32 4.69 -10.62
CA ALA A 17 10.54 5.30 -9.55
C ALA A 17 11.33 5.21 -8.23
N PRO A 18 11.35 6.27 -7.40
CA PRO A 18 11.82 6.15 -6.03
C PRO A 18 11.10 4.98 -5.34
N GLN A 19 11.85 4.10 -4.66
CA GLN A 19 11.28 2.96 -3.90
C GLN A 19 10.10 3.40 -3.01
N THR A 20 10.22 4.60 -2.45
CA THR A 20 9.20 5.31 -1.67
C THR A 20 7.85 5.44 -2.38
N ASP A 21 7.84 5.76 -3.67
CA ASP A 21 6.62 5.93 -4.45
C ASP A 21 5.99 4.56 -4.77
N LEU A 22 6.80 3.52 -4.94
CA LEU A 22 6.31 2.14 -5.06
C LEU A 22 5.63 1.68 -3.77
N ILE A 23 6.26 1.91 -2.62
CA ILE A 23 5.70 1.55 -1.32
C ILE A 23 4.38 2.29 -1.08
N LEU A 24 4.33 3.59 -1.39
CA LEU A 24 3.09 4.37 -1.29
C LEU A 24 1.99 3.79 -2.19
N ALA A 25 2.30 3.51 -3.46
CA ALA A 25 1.33 2.93 -4.41
C ALA A 25 0.81 1.56 -3.95
N VAL A 26 1.66 0.75 -3.32
CA VAL A 26 1.26 -0.53 -2.71
C VAL A 26 0.27 -0.29 -1.58
N ILE A 27 0.60 0.59 -0.64
CA ILE A 27 -0.27 0.92 0.50
C ILE A 27 -1.62 1.44 0.02
N GLU A 28 -1.63 2.40 -0.92
CA GLU A 28 -2.87 2.95 -1.48
C GLU A 28 -3.71 1.87 -2.19
N ARG A 29 -3.08 0.95 -2.91
CA ARG A 29 -3.79 -0.17 -3.54
C ARG A 29 -4.45 -1.05 -2.49
N MET A 30 -3.73 -1.41 -1.43
CA MET A 30 -4.30 -2.24 -0.36
C MET A 30 -5.50 -1.56 0.31
N PHE A 31 -5.47 -0.23 0.47
CA PHE A 31 -6.62 0.52 1.00
C PHE A 31 -7.81 0.49 0.07
N ARG A 32 -7.60 0.73 -1.24
CA ARG A 32 -8.67 0.62 -2.23
C ARG A 32 -9.29 -0.77 -2.23
N ASP A 33 -8.47 -1.82 -2.26
CA ASP A 33 -8.94 -3.21 -2.27
C ASP A 33 -9.74 -3.54 -1.00
N LYS A 34 -9.27 -3.10 0.17
CA LYS A 34 -9.97 -3.32 1.45
C LYS A 34 -11.28 -2.54 1.50
N LEU A 35 -11.29 -1.29 1.03
CA LEU A 35 -12.50 -0.46 0.94
C LEU A 35 -13.55 -1.07 0.00
N GLU A 36 -13.12 -1.57 -1.16
CA GLU A 36 -14.00 -2.26 -2.11
C GLU A 36 -14.61 -3.53 -1.52
N ARG A 37 -13.80 -4.34 -0.82
CA ARG A 37 -14.30 -5.53 -0.09
C ARG A 37 -15.33 -5.17 0.98
N LEU A 38 -15.09 -4.10 1.73
CA LEU A 38 -16.03 -3.62 2.76
C LEU A 38 -17.32 -3.07 2.15
N ARG A 39 -17.24 -2.43 0.97
CA ARG A 39 -18.42 -1.99 0.23
C ARG A 39 -19.22 -3.19 -0.29
N ALA A 40 -18.54 -4.18 -0.86
CA ALA A 40 -19.18 -5.38 -1.40
C ALA A 40 -19.81 -6.28 -0.33
N SER A 41 -19.26 -6.31 0.88
CA SER A 41 -19.80 -7.11 1.99
C SER A 41 -20.98 -6.45 2.72
N ARG A 42 -21.28 -5.17 2.44
CA ARG A 42 -22.36 -4.47 3.12
C ARG A 42 -23.73 -4.71 2.46
N PRO A 43 -24.80 -4.74 3.26
CA PRO A 43 -26.17 -4.74 2.73
C PRO A 43 -26.44 -3.48 1.91
N ALA A 44 -27.26 -3.61 0.86
CA ALA A 44 -27.66 -2.48 0.03
C ALA A 44 -28.30 -1.36 0.89
N GLY A 45 -27.80 -0.13 0.75
CA GLY A 45 -28.29 1.05 1.46
C GLY A 45 -27.50 1.46 2.72
N ALA A 46 -26.49 0.70 3.14
CA ALA A 46 -25.58 1.14 4.19
C ALA A 46 -24.65 2.25 3.68
N ALA A 47 -24.40 3.28 4.50
CA ALA A 47 -23.46 4.34 4.16
C ALA A 47 -22.08 3.75 3.84
N PRO A 48 -21.37 4.25 2.80
CA PRO A 48 -20.04 3.76 2.48
C PRO A 48 -19.09 4.05 3.66
N PRO A 49 -18.18 3.10 4.00
CA PRO A 49 -17.18 3.35 5.03
C PRO A 49 -16.29 4.55 4.63
N ASP A 50 -15.94 5.36 5.62
CA ASP A 50 -14.97 6.43 5.42
C ASP A 50 -13.58 5.80 5.22
N VAL A 51 -12.77 6.41 4.37
CA VAL A 51 -11.39 6.00 4.11
C VAL A 51 -10.55 6.06 5.40
N GLY A 52 -10.87 6.96 6.32
CA GLY A 52 -10.24 7.05 7.65
C GLY A 52 -10.64 5.93 8.64
N GLU A 53 -11.72 5.19 8.37
CA GLU A 53 -12.17 4.06 9.19
C GLU A 53 -11.51 2.73 8.78
N VAL A 54 -10.94 2.69 7.58
CA VAL A 54 -10.23 1.51 7.09
C VAL A 54 -8.84 1.46 7.74
N GLY A 55 -8.53 0.37 8.42
CA GLY A 55 -7.17 0.08 8.92
C GLY A 55 -6.53 -1.04 8.12
N ILE A 56 -5.24 -0.94 7.84
CA ILE A 56 -4.44 -2.01 7.25
C ILE A 56 -3.35 -2.39 8.23
N GLU A 57 -3.22 -3.69 8.51
CA GLU A 57 -2.17 -4.17 9.41
C GLU A 57 -0.79 -3.96 8.77
N VAL A 58 0.17 -3.49 9.56
CA VAL A 58 1.56 -3.33 9.12
C VAL A 58 2.13 -4.68 8.66
N ALA A 59 1.74 -5.77 9.30
CA ALA A 59 2.12 -7.12 8.89
C ALA A 59 1.64 -7.47 7.47
N GLU A 60 0.43 -7.06 7.08
CA GLU A 60 -0.07 -7.26 5.70
C GLU A 60 0.76 -6.46 4.70
N ILE A 61 1.18 -5.24 5.07
CA ILE A 61 1.99 -4.37 4.21
C ILE A 61 3.37 -4.99 4.00
N VAL A 62 4.03 -5.42 5.07
CA VAL A 62 5.33 -6.10 5.02
C VAL A 62 5.25 -7.33 4.12
N GLN A 63 4.22 -8.16 4.29
CA GLN A 63 4.04 -9.35 3.45
C GLN A 63 3.91 -8.99 1.96
N VAL A 64 3.16 -7.94 1.61
CA VAL A 64 2.97 -7.50 0.22
C VAL A 64 4.24 -6.86 -0.36
N ILE A 65 5.03 -6.17 0.47
CA ILE A 65 6.34 -5.59 0.10
C ILE A 65 7.33 -6.70 -0.23
N GLU A 66 7.41 -7.73 0.61
CA GLU A 66 8.26 -8.91 0.38
C GLU A 66 7.86 -9.65 -0.91
N GLN A 67 6.56 -9.84 -1.15
CA GLN A 67 6.05 -10.48 -2.37
C GLN A 67 6.37 -9.70 -3.65
N GLN A 68 6.54 -8.38 -3.55
CA GLN A 68 6.85 -7.51 -4.68
C GLN A 68 8.35 -7.25 -4.85
N GLU A 69 9.19 -7.95 -4.07
CA GLU A 69 10.65 -7.78 -4.08
C GLU A 69 11.09 -6.31 -3.81
N ILE A 70 10.27 -5.56 -3.04
CA ILE A 70 10.60 -4.20 -2.59
C ILE A 70 11.56 -4.32 -1.39
N ASP A 71 12.56 -3.44 -1.33
CA ASP A 71 13.54 -3.44 -0.23
C ASP A 71 12.86 -3.10 1.11
N ILE A 72 12.93 -4.03 2.06
CA ILE A 72 12.32 -3.88 3.39
C ILE A 72 12.95 -2.75 4.20
N ASN A 73 14.23 -2.42 3.97
CA ASN A 73 14.89 -1.32 4.66
C ASN A 73 14.37 0.03 4.15
N GLU A 74 14.14 0.13 2.84
CA GLU A 74 13.50 1.31 2.22
C GLU A 74 12.05 1.46 2.68
N ALA A 75 11.33 0.34 2.83
CA ALA A 75 9.98 0.33 3.39
C ALA A 75 9.95 0.87 4.82
N ASN A 76 10.84 0.38 5.68
CA ASN A 76 10.96 0.85 7.06
C ASN A 76 11.37 2.34 7.12
N ALA A 77 12.32 2.75 6.28
CA ALA A 77 12.74 4.14 6.18
C ALA A 77 11.59 5.06 5.73
N PHE A 78 10.78 4.62 4.77
CA PHE A 78 9.60 5.38 4.34
C PHE A 78 8.53 5.45 5.43
N MET A 79 8.22 4.35 6.11
CA MET A 79 7.24 4.33 7.21
C MET A 79 7.65 5.24 8.38
N ALA A 80 8.95 5.48 8.57
CA ALA A 80 9.49 6.45 9.52
C ALA A 80 9.53 7.90 8.99
N SER A 81 9.26 8.13 7.71
CA SER A 81 9.41 9.43 7.07
C SER A 81 8.26 10.41 7.40
N PRO A 82 8.51 11.73 7.41
CA PRO A 82 7.45 12.73 7.56
C PRO A 82 6.36 12.61 6.50
N ARG A 83 6.73 12.22 5.27
CA ARG A 83 5.79 12.03 4.16
C ARG A 83 4.77 10.94 4.46
N PHE A 84 5.19 9.84 5.06
CA PHE A 84 4.27 8.79 5.50
C PHE A 84 3.32 9.34 6.59
N HIS A 85 3.85 10.06 7.58
CA HIS A 85 3.08 10.58 8.72
C HIS A 85 2.13 11.74 8.35
N GLN A 86 2.32 12.36 7.18
CA GLN A 86 1.40 13.34 6.61
C GLN A 86 0.14 12.68 6.05
N THR A 87 0.29 11.51 5.42
CA THR A 87 -0.80 10.80 4.75
C THR A 87 -1.46 9.75 5.64
N PHE A 88 -0.67 9.10 6.49
CA PHE A 88 -1.10 7.98 7.32
C PHE A 88 -0.81 8.24 8.79
N ARG A 89 -1.57 7.58 9.65
CA ARG A 89 -1.31 7.49 11.09
C ARG A 89 -1.20 6.02 11.50
N LEU A 90 -0.30 5.74 12.44
CA LEU A 90 -0.22 4.45 13.10
C LEU A 90 -1.24 4.40 14.24
N GLU A 91 -2.01 3.32 14.31
CA GLU A 91 -2.99 3.03 15.34
C GLU A 91 -2.80 1.57 15.79
N GLY A 92 -1.98 1.38 16.82
CA GLY A 92 -1.48 0.06 17.22
C GLY A 92 -0.61 -0.55 16.13
N ASP A 93 -0.95 -1.77 15.71
CA ASP A 93 -0.27 -2.51 14.63
C ASP A 93 -0.85 -2.20 13.24
N SER A 94 -1.80 -1.26 13.15
CA SER A 94 -2.47 -0.88 11.91
C SER A 94 -2.13 0.55 11.46
N ILE A 95 -2.23 0.81 10.16
CA ILE A 95 -2.15 2.14 9.58
C ILE A 95 -3.53 2.57 9.09
N ARG A 96 -3.85 3.86 9.22
CA ARG A 96 -5.06 4.47 8.69
C ARG A 96 -4.74 5.74 7.93
N TYR A 97 -5.63 6.14 7.02
CA TYR A 97 -5.53 7.48 6.42
C TYR A 97 -5.74 8.57 7.46
N ARG A 98 -4.99 9.65 7.30
CA ARG A 98 -5.20 10.89 8.02
C ARG A 98 -6.33 11.66 7.32
N ALA A 99 -7.49 11.71 7.95
CA ALA A 99 -8.61 12.56 7.53
C ALA A 99 -8.33 14.04 7.82
#